data_AF-A0A0D0DF34-F1
#
_entry.id   AF-A0A0D0DF34-F1
#
_cell.length_a   1.000
_cell.length_b   1.000
_cell.length_c   1.000
_cell.angle_alpha   90.00
_cell.angle_beta   90.00
_cell.angle_gamma   90.00
#
_symmetry.space_group_name_H-M   'P 1'
#
loop_
_entity.id
_entity.type
_entity.pdbx_description
1 polymer ?
#
loop_
_entity_poly.entity_id
_entity_poly.type
_entity_poly.pdbx_seq_one_letter_code
_entity_poly.pdbx_strand_id
1 'polypeptide(L)' 'LTDLLLQFLLSTMQKTPDLYLDELQEMLQASCGMEVSCAMAWRTLCRYGFTMKK' A
#
# COMPACT_ATOMS: atom_id res chain seq x y z
N LEU A 1 -8.58 6.36 -3.53
CA LEU A 1 -7.89 5.12 -3.93
C LEU A 1 -8.78 4.41 -4.92
N THR A 2 -8.35 4.37 -6.18
CA THR A 2 -9.02 3.62 -7.26
C THR A 2 -8.92 2.12 -6.99
N ASP A 3 -9.89 1.35 -7.50
CA ASP A 3 -9.99 -0.10 -7.26
C ASP A 3 -8.72 -0.86 -7.68
N LEU A 4 -8.12 -0.47 -8.82
CA LEU A 4 -6.86 -1.01 -9.34
C LEU A 4 -5.70 -0.85 -8.34
N LEU A 5 -5.58 0.33 -7.73
CA LEU A 5 -4.49 0.65 -6.81
C LEU A 5 -4.65 -0.11 -5.50
N LEU A 6 -5.90 -0.36 -5.10
CA LEU A 6 -6.25 -1.18 -3.95
C LEU A 6 -5.90 -2.66 -4.18
N GLN A 7 -6.26 -3.23 -5.33
CA GLN A 7 -5.88 -4.60 -5.69
C GLN A 7 -4.37 -4.78 -5.78
N PHE A 8 -3.66 -3.80 -6.33
CA PHE A 8 -2.19 -3.82 -6.39
C PHE A 8 -1.58 -3.82 -4.99
N LEU A 9 -2.02 -2.89 -4.14
CA LEU A 9 -1.53 -2.75 -2.76
C LEU A 9 -1.77 -4.04 -1.95
N LEU A 10 -2.95 -4.64 -2.07
CA LEU A 10 -3.29 -5.91 -1.43
C LEU A 10 -2.45 -7.08 -1.97
N SER A 11 -2.24 -7.16 -3.29
CA SER A 11 -1.39 -8.19 -3.90
C SER A 11 0.07 -8.06 -3.46
N THR A 12 0.58 -6.84 -3.38
CA THR A 12 1.96 -6.56 -2.94
C THR A 12 2.15 -6.96 -1.48
N MET A 13 1.20 -6.61 -0.61
CA MET A 13 1.24 -7.00 0.80
C MET A 13 1.09 -8.51 1.04
N GLN A 14 0.34 -9.21 0.19
CA GLN A 14 0.26 -10.67 0.23
C GLN A 14 1.57 -11.34 -0.18
N LYS A 15 2.28 -10.77 -1.17
CA LYS A 15 3.57 -11.31 -1.64
C LYS A 15 4.73 -10.93 -0.72
N THR A 16 4.68 -9.72 -0.17
CA THR A 16 5.77 -9.12 0.59
C THR A 16 5.21 -8.34 1.79
N PRO A 17 4.91 -9.03 2.91
CA PRO A 17 4.32 -8.39 4.10
C PRO A 17 5.32 -7.55 4.91
N ASP A 18 6.62 -7.63 4.63
CA ASP A 18 7.70 -6.86 5.30
C ASP A 18 8.15 -5.67 4.44
N LEU A 19 7.20 -4.85 3.98
CA LEU A 19 7.49 -3.60 3.26
C LEU A 19 7.21 -2.39 4.15
N TYR A 20 8.13 -1.43 4.13
CA TYR A 20 7.89 -0.14 4.76
C TYR A 20 6.84 0.67 3.98
N LEU A 21 6.19 1.62 4.67
CA LEU A 21 5.20 2.49 4.05
C LEU A 21 5.79 3.34 2.93
N ASP A 22 7.02 3.83 3.09
CA ASP A 22 7.71 4.64 2.10
C ASP A 22 8.06 3.81 0.84
N GLU A 23 8.54 2.58 1.00
CA GLU A 23 8.79 1.66 -0.13
C GLU A 23 7.50 1.31 -0.87
N LEU A 24 6.41 1.10 -0.12
CA LEU A 24 5.09 0.87 -0.69
C LEU A 24 4.64 2.11 -1.48
N GLN A 25 4.85 3.31 -0.96
CA GLN A 25 4.55 4.56 -1.67
C GLN A 25 5.35 4.67 -2.96
N GLU A 26 6.66 4.43 -2.93
CA GLU A 26 7.52 4.44 -4.11
C GLU A 26 7.07 3.42 -5.16
N MET A 27 6.70 2.20 -4.74
CA MET A 27 6.17 1.20 -5.66
C MET A 27 4.83 1.59 -6.28
N LEU A 28 3.94 2.20 -5.51
CA LEU A 28 2.65 2.68 -6.02
C LEU A 28 2.86 3.84 -7.00
N GLN A 29 3.79 4.74 -6.71
CA GLN A 29 4.14 5.81 -7.62
C GLN A 29 4.80 5.28 -8.90
N ALA A 30 5.72 4.31 -8.79
CA ALA A 30 6.39 3.71 -9.94
C ALA A 30 5.44 2.86 -10.80
N SER A 31 4.50 2.14 -10.19
CA SER A 31 3.60 1.21 -10.89
C SER A 31 2.33 1.88 -11.42
N CYS A 32 1.74 2.80 -10.64
CA CYS A 32 0.48 3.46 -10.99
C CYS A 32 0.65 4.93 -11.40
N GLY A 33 1.84 5.52 -11.27
CA GLY A 33 2.06 6.95 -11.53
C GLY A 33 1.32 7.87 -10.55
N MET A 34 0.79 7.32 -9.45
CA MET A 34 -0.02 8.04 -8.48
C MET A 34 0.75 8.27 -7.19
N GLU A 35 0.83 9.53 -6.78
CA GLU A 35 1.39 9.90 -5.48
C GLU A 35 0.35 9.59 -4.39
N VAL A 36 0.62 8.56 -3.59
CA VAL A 36 -0.25 8.14 -2.48
C VAL A 36 0.47 8.46 -1.18
N SER A 37 -0.11 9.33 -0.35
CA SER A 37 0.47 9.60 0.96
C SER A 37 0.49 8.34 1.82
N CYS A 38 1.56 8.14 2.60
CA CYS A 38 1.67 7.05 3.59
C CYS A 38 0.41 6.91 4.45
N ALA A 39 -0.19 8.02 4.88
CA ALA A 39 -1.43 8.01 5.65
C ALA A 39 -2.64 7.41 4.89
N MET A 40 -2.74 7.64 3.58
CA MET A 40 -3.82 7.09 2.75
C MET A 40 -3.65 5.59 2.52
N ALA A 41 -2.42 5.16 2.20
CA ALA A 41 -2.07 3.75 2.09
C ALA A 41 -2.34 3.03 3.42
N TRP A 42 -1.90 3.64 4.53
CA TRP A 42 -2.09 3.10 5.88
C TRP A 42 -3.57 2.97 6.28
N ARG A 43 -4.39 4.01 6.08
CA ARG A 43 -5.83 3.94 6.37
C ARG A 43 -6.52 2.82 5.59
N THR A 44 -6.05 2.57 4.37
CA THR A 44 -6.58 1.50 3.52
C THR A 44 -6.16 0.14 4.04
N LEU A 45 -4.88 -0.03 4.37
CA LEU A 45 -4.36 -1.24 4.99
C LEU A 45 -5.10 -1.59 6.29
N CYS A 46 -5.30 -0.62 7.19
CA CYS A 46 -6.07 -0.83 8.41
C CYS A 46 -7.52 -1.23 8.13
N ARG A 47 -8.16 -0.65 7.11
CA ARG A 47 -9.52 -1.02 6.71
C ARG A 47 -9.63 -2.47 6.24
N TYR A 48 -8.55 -3.03 5.71
CA TYR A 48 -8.45 -4.42 5.27
C TYR A 48 -7.84 -5.36 6.33
N GLY A 49 -7.63 -4.87 7.56
CA GLY A 49 -7.17 -5.69 8.69
C GLY A 49 -5.65 -5.87 8.79
N PHE A 50 -4.87 -5.13 8.01
CA PHE A 50 -3.40 -5.15 8.15
C PHE A 50 -2.99 -4.38 9.41
N THR A 51 -1.98 -4.91 10.09
CA THR A 51 -1.40 -4.33 11.30
C THR A 51 0.06 -3.98 11.06
N MET A 52 0.52 -2.92 11.73
CA MET A 52 1.89 -2.44 11.54
C MET A 52 2.77 -3.38 12.35
N LYS A 53 3.81 -3.93 11.73
CA LYS A 53 4.93 -4.44 12.51
C LYS A 53 5.57 -3.25 13.23
N LYS A 54 5.76 -3.41 14.53
CA LYS A 54 6.35 -2.41 15.42
C LYS A 54 7.86 -2.45 15.34
#